data_AF-A0A0S2W4V1-F1
#
_entry.id   AF-A0A0S2W4V1-F1
#
_cell.length_a   1.000
_cell.length_b   1.000
_cell.length_c   1.000
_cell.angle_alpha   90.00
_cell.angle_beta   90.00
_cell.angle_gamma   90.00
#
_symmetry.space_group_name_H-M   'P 1'
#
loop_
_entity.id
_entity.type
_entity.pdbx_description
1 polymer ?
#
loop_
_entity_poly.entity_id
_entity_poly.type
_entity_poly.pdbx_seq_one_letter_code
_entity_poly.pdbx_strand_id
1 'polypeptide(L)' 'MRGSEDFGHYLKQIPGALFLLVNGEEYPPIHAEQFDFPDDEIETAVEIFMAVLKGADIPVGEEKSL' A
#
# COMPACT_ATOMS: atom_id res chain seq x y z
N MET A 1 11.17 9.17 1.22
CA MET A 1 11.51 7.84 0.67
C MET A 1 12.30 8.00 -0.64
N ARG A 2 13.35 7.19 -0.85
CA ARG A 2 14.07 7.04 -2.13
C ARG A 2 14.35 5.55 -2.36
N GLY A 3 13.29 4.78 -2.61
CA GLY A 3 13.38 3.36 -2.93
C GLY A 3 13.49 3.14 -4.44
N SER A 4 14.18 2.09 -4.85
CA SER A 4 14.11 1.55 -6.21
C SER A 4 13.16 0.36 -6.23
N GLU A 5 12.19 0.36 -7.15
CA GLU A 5 11.20 -0.70 -7.33
C GLU A 5 11.15 -1.04 -8.83
N ASP A 6 11.22 -2.32 -9.17
CA ASP A 6 11.28 -2.77 -10.56
C ASP A 6 9.90 -2.85 -11.23
N PHE A 7 8.81 -2.75 -10.47
CA PHE A 7 7.43 -2.69 -10.98
C PHE A 7 7.23 -1.60 -12.04
N GLY A 8 7.99 -0.51 -11.98
CA GLY A 8 8.00 0.54 -13.01
C GLY A 8 8.37 0.04 -14.41
N HIS A 9 8.98 -1.14 -14.54
CA HIS A 9 9.22 -1.79 -15.83
C HIS A 9 7.90 -2.16 -16.54
N TYR A 10 6.89 -2.62 -15.80
CA TYR A 10 5.57 -2.93 -16.36
C TYR A 10 4.82 -1.68 -16.79
N LEU A 11 4.95 -0.59 -16.02
CA LEU A 11 4.32 0.71 -16.31
C LEU A 11 4.85 1.38 -17.58
N LYS A 12 5.99 0.92 -18.14
CA LYS A 12 6.49 1.35 -19.46
C LYS A 12 5.74 0.69 -20.62
N GLN A 13 5.07 -0.44 -20.38
CA GLN A 13 4.43 -1.26 -21.40
C GLN A 13 2.92 -1.12 -21.37
N ILE A 14 2.33 -0.96 -20.18
CA ILE A 14 0.88 -0.83 -19.98
C ILE A 14 0.57 0.25 -18.94
N PRO A 15 -0.55 0.98 -19.06
CA PRO A 15 -1.03 1.84 -17.98
C PRO A 15 -1.29 1.02 -16.72
N GLY A 16 -0.90 1.56 -15.58
CA GLY A 16 -1.09 0.94 -14.27
C GLY A 16 -0.75 1.91 -13.15
N ALA A 17 -0.90 1.45 -11.91
CA ALA A 17 -0.61 2.23 -10.72
C ALA A 17 0.19 1.40 -9.72
N LEU A 18 1.06 2.08 -8.96
CA LEU A 18 1.73 1.55 -7.78
C LEU A 18 1.35 2.47 -6.62
N PHE A 19 0.98 1.90 -5.48
CA PHE A 19 0.71 2.61 -4.25
C PHE A 19 1.41 1.91 -3.09
N LEU A 20 1.53 2.62 -1.96
CA LEU A 20 2.08 2.07 -0.73
C LEU A 20 0.99 2.10 0.34
N LEU A 21 0.83 0.97 1.03
CA LEU A 21 0.12 0.90 2.30
C LEU A 21 1.17 1.05 3.40
N VAL A 22 0.97 2.01 4.30
CA VAL A 22 1.96 2.40 5.33
C VAL A 22 1.29 2.50 6.70
N ASN A 23 2.07 2.32 7.77
CA ASN A 23 1.56 2.16 9.14
C ASN A 23 1.67 3.44 9.99
N GLY A 24 1.62 4.59 9.34
CA GLY A 24 1.82 5.89 9.99
C GLY A 24 3.29 6.27 10.19
N GLU A 25 3.51 7.46 10.75
CA GLU A 25 4.85 8.06 10.86
C GLU A 25 5.69 7.48 12.00
N GLU A 26 5.04 6.93 13.03
CA GLU A 26 5.69 6.38 14.22
C GLU A 26 6.10 4.89 14.05
N TYR A 27 5.71 4.24 12.96
CA TYR A 27 6.06 2.86 12.71
C TYR A 27 7.48 2.73 12.13
N PRO A 28 8.26 1.70 12.51
CA PRO A 28 9.59 1.51 11.95
C PRO A 28 9.59 1.51 10.41
N PRO A 29 10.60 2.11 9.76
CA PRO A 29 10.67 2.10 8.30
C PRO A 29 11.01 0.70 7.77
N ILE A 30 10.65 0.44 6.52
CA ILE A 30 11.11 -0.75 5.80
C ILE A 30 12.64 -0.85 5.86
N HIS A 31 13.14 -2.08 6.06
CA HIS A 31 14.56 -2.42 6.32
C HIS A 31 15.14 -2.04 7.69
N ALA A 32 14.35 -1.50 8.62
CA ALA A 32 14.77 -1.42 10.02
C ALA A 32 14.76 -2.81 10.66
N GLU A 33 15.68 -3.06 11.59
CA GLU A 33 15.73 -4.31 12.38
C GLU A 33 14.45 -4.50 13.20
N GLN A 34 13.86 -3.39 13.66
CA GLN A 34 12.66 -3.36 14.48
C GLN A 34 11.37 -3.44 13.65
N PHE A 35 11.46 -3.45 12.33
CA PHE A 35 10.28 -3.57 11.48
C PHE A 35 9.67 -4.96 11.65
N ASP A 36 8.43 -4.99 12.08
CA ASP A 36 7.58 -6.18 12.06
C ASP A 36 6.41 -5.92 11.12
N PHE A 37 5.91 -6.94 10.44
CA PHE A 37 4.80 -6.75 9.52
C PHE A 37 3.47 -6.68 10.30
N PRO A 38 2.66 -5.62 10.15
CA PRO A 38 1.39 -5.51 10.86
C PRO A 38 0.29 -6.30 10.13
N ASP A 39 -0.01 -7.50 10.65
CA ASP A 39 -0.96 -8.45 10.04
C ASP A 39 -2.37 -7.85 9.78
N ASP A 40 -2.80 -6.88 10.60
CA ASP A 40 -4.09 -6.19 10.42
C ASP A 40 -4.20 -5.47 9.07
N GLU A 41 -3.07 -5.13 8.42
CA GLU A 41 -3.06 -4.49 7.09
C GLU A 41 -3.39 -5.44 5.95
N ILE A 42 -3.38 -6.76 6.17
CA ILE A 42 -3.71 -7.74 5.13
C ILE A 42 -5.16 -7.53 4.67
N GLU A 43 -6.09 -7.30 5.60
CA GLU A 43 -7.49 -7.05 5.25
C GLU A 43 -7.64 -5.79 4.41
N THR A 44 -7.01 -4.68 4.83
CA THR A 44 -6.98 -3.41 4.07
C THR A 44 -6.44 -3.63 2.65
N ALA A 45 -5.33 -4.34 2.49
CA ALA A 45 -4.74 -4.62 1.18
C ALA A 45 -5.69 -5.43 0.29
N VAL A 46 -6.34 -6.47 0.85
CA VAL A 46 -7.33 -7.28 0.14
C VAL A 46 -8.51 -6.42 -0.32
N GLU A 47 -9.06 -5.56 0.54
CA GLU A 47 -10.18 -4.69 0.19
C GLU A 47 -9.84 -3.73 -0.96
N ILE A 48 -8.65 -3.13 -0.94
CA ILE A 48 -8.16 -2.25 -2.01
C ILE A 48 -8.12 -3.01 -3.34
N PHE A 49 -7.48 -4.18 -3.39
CA PHE A 49 -7.39 -4.96 -4.62
C PHE A 49 -8.77 -5.46 -5.09
N MET A 50 -9.67 -5.83 -4.16
CA MET A 50 -11.04 -6.22 -4.49
C MET A 50 -11.85 -5.05 -5.05
N ALA A 51 -11.67 -3.82 -4.57
CA ALA A 51 -12.31 -2.64 -5.13
C ALA A 51 -11.82 -2.36 -6.56
N VAL A 52 -10.51 -2.47 -6.80
CA VAL A 52 -9.91 -2.36 -8.14
C VAL A 52 -10.51 -3.39 -9.10
N LEU A 53 -10.63 -4.66 -8.67
CA LEU A 53 -11.23 -5.72 -9.49
C LEU A 53 -12.71 -5.51 -9.80
N LYS A 54 -13.46 -4.93 -8.86
CA LYS A 54 -14.89 -4.58 -9.04
C LYS A 54 -15.10 -3.33 -9.88
N GLY A 55 -14.03 -2.58 -10.18
CA GLY A 55 -14.01 -1.49 -11.15
C GLY A 55 -14.56 -0.15 -10.65
N ALA A 56 -14.54 0.13 -9.33
CA ALA A 56 -15.22 1.32 -8.81
C ALA A 56 -14.66 1.95 -7.52
N ASP A 57 -15.09 3.22 -7.35
CA ASP A 57 -14.79 4.22 -6.31
C ASP A 57 -14.65 3.67 -4.89
N ILE A 58 -13.50 3.98 -4.29
CA ILE A 58 -13.10 3.53 -2.94
C ILE A 58 -13.69 4.47 -1.88
N PRO A 59 -14.58 4.00 -0.97
CA PRO A 59 -14.82 4.69 0.28
C PRO A 59 -13.59 4.49 1.16
N VAL A 60 -12.90 5.58 1.49
CA VAL A 60 -11.77 5.56 2.41
C VAL A 60 -12.32 5.23 3.80
N GLY A 61 -11.79 4.17 4.42
CA GLY A 61 -12.08 3.85 5.82
C GLY A 61 -11.78 5.05 6.73
N GLU A 62 -12.55 5.19 7.81
CA GLU A 62 -12.47 6.35 8.70
C GLU A 62 -11.03 6.69 9.09
N GLU A 63 -10.71 7.98 9.00
CA GLU A 63 -9.44 8.56 9.41
C GLU A 63 -9.19 8.17 10.87
N LYS A 64 -8.30 7.19 11.11
CA LYS A 64 -7.82 6.91 12.46
C LYS A 64 -6.97 8.10 12.87
N SER A 65 -7.50 8.92 13.78
CA SER A 65 -6.79 10.10 14.29
C SER A 65 -5.44 9.69 14.87
N LEU A 66 -4.39 10.39 14.43
CA LEU A 66 -3.08 10.41 15.09
C LEU A 66 -3.22 10.84 16.57
#